data_AF-A0A930QNV4-F1
#
_entry.id   AF-A0A930QNV4-F1
#
_cell.length_a   1.000
_cell.length_b   1.000
_cell.length_c   1.000
_cell.angle_alpha   90.00
_cell.angle_beta   90.00
_cell.angle_gamma   90.00
#
_symmetry.space_group_name_H-M   'P 1'
#
loop_
_entity.id
_entity.type
_entity.pdbx_description
1 polymer ?
#
loop_
_entity_poly.entity_id
_entity_poly.type
_entity_poly.pdbx_seq_one_letter_code
_entity_poly.pdbx_strand_id
1 'polypeptide(L)' 'MRKKIKILALSAMLLCSASIASAESFQIGDQGTDVAEIQGQLSNYGYDVAADGDFGPATAEAVKEFQAAHGLAVDG' A
#
# COMPACT_ATOMS: atom_id res chain seq x y z
N MET A 1 -3.78 33.40 26.57
CA MET A 1 -3.68 32.61 25.31
C MET A 1 -3.06 31.25 25.69
N ARG A 2 -3.83 30.16 25.87
CA ARG A 2 -4.12 29.07 24.89
C ARG A 2 -2.82 28.43 24.33
N LYS A 3 -2.39 27.17 24.52
CA LYS A 3 -2.82 25.90 25.19
C LYS A 3 -1.48 25.07 25.37
N LYS A 4 -0.95 24.71 26.57
CA LYS A 4 -1.12 23.44 27.34
C LYS A 4 -0.95 22.16 26.47
N ILE A 5 -0.06 21.16 26.64
CA ILE A 5 0.56 20.40 27.77
C ILE A 5 1.62 19.43 27.12
N LYS A 6 2.93 19.40 27.45
CA LYS A 6 3.69 18.58 28.45
C LYS A 6 3.52 17.04 28.41
N ILE A 7 4.60 16.33 28.79
CA ILE A 7 4.77 14.89 29.17
C ILE A 7 5.33 14.06 28.00
N LEU A 8 6.57 13.56 27.93
CA LEU A 8 7.59 13.10 28.90
C LEU A 8 7.09 12.09 29.93
N ALA A 9 6.90 10.84 29.51
CA ALA A 9 7.17 9.62 30.28
C ALA A 9 6.84 8.41 29.39
N LEU A 10 7.79 7.49 29.19
CA LEU A 10 7.73 6.12 29.70
C LEU A 10 8.68 5.20 28.92
N SER A 11 9.82 4.93 29.52
CA SER A 11 10.68 3.79 29.26
C SER A 11 9.97 2.50 29.70
N ALA A 12 9.69 1.56 28.79
CA ALA A 12 9.51 0.13 29.08
C ALA A 12 9.43 -0.70 27.78
N MET A 13 10.46 -1.52 27.55
CA MET A 13 10.34 -2.92 27.12
C MET A 13 9.24 -3.27 26.09
N LEU A 14 9.62 -3.37 24.81
CA LEU A 14 9.10 -4.43 23.96
C LEU A 14 10.11 -4.77 22.87
N LEU A 15 10.66 -5.97 22.95
CA LEU A 15 11.31 -6.66 21.84
C LEU A 15 10.24 -6.90 20.75
N CYS A 16 9.91 -5.88 19.97
CA CYS A 16 9.32 -6.14 18.66
C CYS A 16 10.50 -6.44 17.74
N SER A 17 10.79 -7.72 17.56
CA SER A 17 11.43 -8.18 16.33
C SER A 17 10.57 -7.64 15.20
N ALA A 18 10.97 -6.50 14.65
CA ALA A 18 10.40 -6.00 13.42
C ALA A 18 10.85 -7.01 12.36
N SER A 19 10.02 -8.02 12.10
CA SER A 19 10.06 -8.70 10.82
C SER A 19 9.85 -7.59 9.80
N ILE A 20 10.94 -7.15 9.17
CA ILE A 20 10.86 -6.26 8.03
C ILE A 20 10.25 -7.13 6.94
N ALA A 21 8.92 -7.14 6.87
CA ALA A 21 8.22 -7.55 5.66
C ALA A 21 8.67 -6.54 4.61
N SER A 22 9.55 -6.97 3.72
CA SER A 22 9.87 -6.19 2.53
C SER A 22 8.60 -6.20 1.68
N ALA A 23 7.82 -5.13 1.76
CA ALA A 23 6.80 -4.88 0.77
C ALA A 23 7.55 -4.53 -0.52
N GLU A 24 7.54 -5.44 -1.50
CA GLU A 24 7.99 -5.06 -2.83
C GLU A 24 7.01 -4.01 -3.37
N SER A 25 7.53 -2.82 -3.64
CA SER A 25 6.77 -1.75 -4.27
C SER A 25 6.77 -2.01 -5.77
N PHE A 26 5.59 -2.18 -6.35
CA PHE A 26 5.43 -2.26 -7.79
C PHE A 26 5.30 -0.85 -8.36
N GLN A 27 5.87 -0.63 -9.54
CA GLN A 27 5.82 0.65 -10.24
C GLN A 27 5.55 0.44 -11.73
N ILE A 28 5.20 1.54 -12.42
CA ILE A 28 4.96 1.51 -13.86
C ILE A 28 6.17 0.93 -14.59
N GLY A 29 5.91 -0.13 -15.39
CA GLY A 29 6.91 -0.86 -16.15
C GLY A 29 7.35 -2.18 -15.50
N ASP A 30 6.97 -2.46 -14.26
CA ASP A 30 7.18 -3.77 -13.66
C ASP A 30 6.31 -4.82 -14.35
N GLN A 31 6.83 -6.04 -14.44
CA GLN A 31 6.15 -7.15 -15.09
C GLN A 31 6.33 -8.45 -14.31
N GLY A 32 5.32 -9.32 -14.35
CA GLY A 32 5.44 -10.69 -13.87
C GLY A 32 4.18 -11.27 -13.23
N THR A 33 4.33 -12.46 -12.67
CA THR A 33 3.25 -13.19 -12.00
C THR A 33 2.70 -12.44 -10.79
N ASP A 34 3.57 -11.72 -10.08
CA ASP A 34 3.19 -11.02 -8.85
C ASP A 34 2.34 -9.78 -9.18
N VAL A 35 2.66 -9.10 -10.30
CA VAL A 35 1.81 -8.05 -10.87
C VAL A 35 0.45 -8.62 -11.27
N ALA A 36 0.43 -9.77 -11.95
CA ALA A 36 -0.82 -10.42 -12.36
C ALA A 36 -1.68 -10.84 -11.15
N GLU A 37 -1.06 -11.25 -10.05
CA GLU A 37 -1.76 -11.58 -8.81
C GLU A 37 -2.44 -10.35 -8.20
N ILE A 38 -1.71 -9.23 -8.09
CA ILE A 38 -2.26 -7.96 -7.57
C ILE A 38 -3.37 -7.45 -8.46
N GLN A 39 -3.17 -7.46 -9.78
CA GLN A 39 -4.21 -7.09 -10.75
C GLN A 39 -5.46 -7.96 -10.56
N GLY A 40 -5.30 -9.28 -10.42
CA GLY A 40 -6.42 -10.19 -10.16
C GLY A 40 -7.15 -9.89 -8.86
N GLN A 41 -6.45 -9.50 -7.80
CA GLN A 41 -7.05 -9.05 -6.55
C GLN A 41 -7.84 -7.75 -6.75
N LEU A 42 -7.26 -6.76 -7.43
CA LEU A 42 -7.94 -5.51 -7.78
C LEU A 42 -9.20 -5.76 -8.62
N SER A 43 -9.14 -6.62 -9.63
CA SER A 43 -10.32 -7.01 -10.41
C SER A 43 -11.39 -7.66 -9.52
N ASN A 44 -11.01 -8.50 -8.55
CA ASN A 44 -11.95 -9.11 -7.60
C ASN A 44 -12.58 -8.08 -6.65
N TYR A 45 -11.88 -6.99 -6.34
CA TYR A 45 -12.43 -5.85 -5.61
C TYR A 45 -13.31 -4.93 -6.48
N GLY A 46 -13.41 -5.20 -7.79
CA GLY A 46 -14.26 -4.48 -8.73
C GLY A 46 -13.58 -3.35 -9.50
N TYR A 47 -12.24 -3.26 -9.46
CA TYR A 47 -11.48 -2.31 -10.25
C TYR A 47 -11.31 -2.82 -11.70
N ASP A 48 -11.41 -1.91 -12.67
CA ASP A 48 -11.27 -2.23 -14.10
C ASP A 48 -9.79 -2.35 -14.48
N VAL A 49 -9.20 -3.50 -14.18
CA VAL A 49 -7.81 -3.85 -14.51
C VAL A 49 -7.75 -5.27 -15.05
N ALA A 50 -6.95 -5.48 -16.10
CA ALA A 50 -6.65 -6.81 -16.63
C ALA A 50 -5.48 -7.43 -15.85
N ALA A 51 -5.57 -8.74 -15.55
CA ALA A 51 -4.48 -9.50 -14.95
C ALA A 51 -3.50 -10.01 -16.02
N ASP A 52 -2.85 -9.09 -16.74
CA ASP A 52 -1.89 -9.38 -17.81
C ASP A 52 -0.43 -9.49 -17.33
N GLY A 53 -0.18 -9.12 -16.07
CA GLY A 53 1.15 -9.10 -15.48
C GLY A 53 1.96 -7.88 -15.87
N ASP A 54 1.39 -6.87 -16.53
CA ASP A 54 2.05 -5.62 -16.89
C ASP A 54 1.58 -4.47 -16.00
N PHE A 55 2.47 -3.89 -15.18
CA PHE A 55 2.12 -2.75 -14.36
C PHE A 55 2.08 -1.49 -15.23
N GLY A 56 0.93 -1.25 -15.84
CA GLY A 56 0.67 -0.10 -16.69
C GLY A 56 -0.09 1.03 -15.98
N PRO A 57 -0.42 2.11 -16.72
CA PRO A 57 -1.22 3.21 -16.19
C PRO A 57 -2.57 2.76 -15.62
N ALA A 58 -3.22 1.75 -16.21
CA ALA A 58 -4.48 1.21 -15.71
C ALA A 58 -4.32 0.57 -14.32
N THR A 59 -3.26 -0.21 -14.11
CA THR A 59 -2.94 -0.81 -12.81
C THR A 59 -2.60 0.28 -11.78
N ALA A 60 -1.82 1.29 -12.16
CA ALA A 60 -1.48 2.41 -11.28
C ALA A 60 -2.72 3.18 -10.80
N GLU A 61 -3.69 3.44 -11.69
CA GLU A 61 -4.94 4.11 -11.32
C GLU A 61 -5.80 3.21 -10.41
N ALA A 62 -5.92 1.91 -10.71
CA ALA A 62 -6.64 0.96 -9.86
C ALA A 62 -6.04 0.88 -8.44
N VAL A 63 -4.71 0.89 -8.31
CA VAL A 63 -4.02 0.92 -7.02
C VAL A 63 -4.34 2.20 -6.25
N LYS A 64 -4.32 3.36 -6.90
CA LYS A 64 -4.66 4.64 -6.26
C LYS A 64 -6.12 4.67 -5.79
N GLU A 65 -7.04 4.16 -6.59
CA GLU A 65 -8.45 4.06 -6.21
C GLU A 65 -8.65 3.11 -5.03
N PHE A 66 -7.93 1.97 -5.01
CA PHE A 66 -7.88 1.06 -3.88
C PHE A 66 -7.36 1.74 -2.62
N GLN A 67 -6.23 2.43 -2.71
CA GLN A 67 -5.64 3.17 -1.59
C GLN A 67 -6.62 4.23 -1.05
N ALA A 68 -7.25 5.00 -1.93
CA ALA A 68 -8.23 6.02 -1.56
C ALA A 68 -9.47 5.41 -0.87
N ALA A 69 -10.00 4.29 -1.39
CA ALA A 69 -11.16 3.61 -0.82
C ALA A 69 -10.90 3.03 0.58
N HIS A 70 -9.65 2.66 0.87
CA HIS A 70 -9.23 2.06 2.14
C HIS A 70 -8.58 3.05 3.12
N GLY A 71 -8.51 4.34 2.76
CA GLY A 71 -7.91 5.37 3.62
C GLY A 71 -6.39 5.23 3.78
N LEU A 72 -5.72 4.62 2.79
CA LEU A 72 -4.27 4.50 2.73
C LEU A 72 -3.66 5.78 2.12
N ALA A 73 -2.34 5.93 2.26
CA ALA A 73 -1.62 6.92 1.47
C ALA A 73 -1.77 6.55 -0.02
N VAL A 74 -2.10 7.55 -0.85
CA VAL A 74 -2.27 7.36 -2.29
C VAL A 74 -0.93 7.65 -2.97
N ASP A 75 -0.07 6.64 -3.02
CA ASP A 75 1.26 6.70 -3.65
C ASP A 75 1.31 6.00 -5.01
N GLY A 76 0.35 5.10 -5.28
CA GLY A 76 0.26 4.37 -6.54
C GLY A 76 1.20 3.19 -6.65
#